data_AF-A0A6B2DDF1-F1
#
_entry.id   AF-A0A6B2DDF1-F1
#
_cell.length_a   1.000
_cell.length_b   1.000
_cell.length_c   1.000
_cell.angle_alpha   90.00
_cell.angle_beta   90.00
_cell.angle_gamma   90.00
#
_symmetry.space_group_name_H-M   'P 1'
#
loop_
_entity.id
_entity.type
_entity.pdbx_description
1 polymer ?
#
loop_
_entity_poly.entity_id
_entity_poly.type
_entity_poly.pdbx_seq_one_letter_code
_entity_poly.pdbx_strand_id
1 'polypeptide(L)'
;MPAAIRTLSAGVPNSHRYLLFPPAGGTTGMFRHIADVASGAEVQAVEYPGRGDRLGARPPASLEELAEQVTGEVLRQDPEQVRRTLVIGFSMGAFVAFEVVQRLRTRCGPTPAAIVVVGAPAPDRRVRGRYAR
;
A
#
# COMPACT_ATOMS: atom_id res chain seq x y z
N MET A 1 -8.52 2.91 16.87
CA MET A 1 -7.77 3.57 15.78
C MET A 1 -8.37 3.09 14.47
N PRO A 2 -8.72 3.97 13.53
CA PRO A 2 -9.27 3.54 12.26
C PRO A 2 -8.19 2.79 11.45
N ALA A 3 -8.62 1.81 10.65
CA ALA A 3 -7.73 0.92 9.89
C ALA A 3 -6.75 1.69 8.99
N ALA A 4 -5.64 1.10 8.60
CA ALA A 4 -4.72 1.66 7.61
C ALA A 4 -5.28 1.49 6.19
N ILE A 5 -5.96 0.39 5.89
CA ILE A 5 -6.50 0.12 4.54
C ILE A 5 -7.91 0.70 4.41
N ARG A 6 -8.17 1.41 3.30
CA ARG A 6 -9.47 1.98 2.94
C ARG A 6 -9.94 1.38 1.62
N THR A 7 -11.17 0.87 1.59
CA THR A 7 -11.84 0.51 0.34
C THR A 7 -12.42 1.77 -0.29
N LEU A 8 -11.97 2.09 -1.50
CA LEU A 8 -12.46 3.20 -2.32
C LEU A 8 -13.54 2.74 -3.30
N SER A 9 -13.49 1.47 -3.74
CA SER A 9 -14.52 0.78 -4.52
C SER A 9 -14.52 -0.71 -4.16
N ALA A 10 -15.70 -1.31 -3.98
CA ALA A 10 -15.85 -2.68 -3.48
C ALA A 10 -15.62 -3.78 -4.55
N GLY A 11 -15.60 -3.43 -5.85
CA GLY A 11 -15.51 -4.39 -6.94
C GLY A 11 -16.70 -5.36 -7.02
N VAL A 12 -16.62 -6.35 -7.92
CA VAL A 12 -17.56 -7.49 -7.96
C VAL A 12 -16.98 -8.71 -7.23
N PRO A 13 -17.78 -9.72 -6.86
CA PRO A 13 -17.26 -10.94 -6.22
C PRO A 13 -16.14 -11.60 -7.03
N ASN A 14 -15.07 -12.06 -6.36
CA ASN A 14 -13.88 -12.65 -6.97
C ASN A 14 -13.11 -11.75 -7.96
N SER A 15 -13.34 -10.44 -7.93
CA SER A 15 -12.60 -9.49 -8.77
C SER A 15 -11.12 -9.38 -8.37
N HIS A 16 -10.32 -8.89 -9.32
CA HIS A 16 -8.98 -8.39 -9.02
C HIS A 16 -9.05 -7.20 -8.07
N ARG A 17 -8.02 -7.05 -7.22
CA ARG A 17 -7.91 -5.94 -6.28
C ARG A 17 -6.68 -5.10 -6.57
N TYR A 18 -6.81 -3.78 -6.51
CA TYR A 18 -5.68 -2.87 -6.42
C TYR A 18 -5.47 -2.45 -4.97
N LEU A 19 -4.26 -2.60 -4.43
CA LEU A 19 -3.87 -2.04 -3.14
C LEU A 19 -2.83 -0.94 -3.37
N LEU A 20 -3.28 0.31 -3.21
CA LEU A 20 -2.55 1.52 -3.57
C LEU A 20 -1.82 2.12 -2.37
N PHE A 21 -0.52 2.41 -2.54
CA PHE A 21 0.32 3.04 -1.52
C PHE A 21 0.68 4.48 -1.96
N PRO A 22 0.13 5.52 -1.30
CA PRO A 22 0.39 6.92 -1.64
C PRO A 22 1.87 7.33 -1.58
N PRO A 23 2.29 8.39 -2.30
CA PRO A 23 3.58 9.02 -2.06
C PRO A 23 3.61 9.72 -0.69
N ALA A 24 4.79 10.20 -0.29
CA ALA A 24 4.94 10.99 0.93
C ALA A 24 3.99 12.20 0.91
N GLY A 25 3.23 12.38 2.00
CA GLY A 25 2.24 13.45 2.10
C GLY A 25 0.88 13.17 1.47
N GLY A 26 0.75 12.10 0.68
CA GLY A 26 -0.50 11.71 0.04
C GLY A 26 -1.54 11.17 1.02
N THR A 27 -2.79 11.17 0.58
CA THR A 27 -3.94 10.56 1.27
C THR A 27 -4.64 9.59 0.33
N THR A 28 -5.52 8.74 0.86
CA THR A 28 -6.29 7.80 0.01
C THR A 28 -7.19 8.50 -1.00
N GLY A 29 -7.60 9.74 -0.71
CA GLY A 29 -8.45 10.56 -1.57
C GLY A 29 -7.85 10.86 -2.95
N MET A 30 -6.52 10.80 -3.11
CA MET A 30 -5.88 11.03 -4.41
C MET A 30 -6.23 9.94 -5.45
N PHE A 31 -6.67 8.77 -5.00
CA PHE A 31 -6.95 7.62 -5.87
C PHE A 31 -8.42 7.46 -6.23
N ARG A 32 -9.30 8.43 -5.92
CA ARG A 32 -10.73 8.33 -6.27
C ARG A 32 -10.94 8.15 -7.78
N HIS A 33 -10.21 8.91 -8.60
CA HIS A 33 -10.27 8.75 -10.06
C HIS A 33 -9.89 7.34 -10.53
N ILE A 34 -8.97 6.65 -9.84
CA ILE A 34 -8.63 5.24 -10.14
C ILE A 34 -9.82 4.34 -9.80
N ALA A 35 -10.46 4.55 -8.65
CA ALA A 35 -11.65 3.80 -8.25
C ALA A 35 -12.82 3.97 -9.24
N ASP A 36 -12.96 5.16 -9.83
CA ASP A 36 -14.01 5.46 -10.81
C ASP A 36 -13.79 4.73 -12.15
N VAL A 37 -12.53 4.64 -12.62
CA VAL A 37 -12.22 4.01 -13.92
C VAL A 37 -11.94 2.50 -13.84
N ALA A 38 -11.59 1.98 -12.66
CA ALA A 38 -11.32 0.57 -12.43
C ALA A 38 -12.63 -0.23 -12.21
N SER A 39 -13.60 -0.08 -13.12
CA SER A 39 -14.92 -0.69 -13.00
C SER A 39 -14.82 -2.21 -12.85
N GLY A 40 -15.44 -2.76 -11.80
CA GLY A 40 -15.46 -4.19 -11.51
C GLY A 40 -14.29 -4.70 -10.67
N ALA A 41 -13.20 -3.93 -10.51
CA ALA A 41 -12.13 -4.25 -9.58
C ALA A 41 -12.39 -3.65 -8.19
N GLU A 42 -11.92 -4.32 -7.14
CA GLU A 42 -11.86 -3.71 -5.82
C GLU A 42 -10.66 -2.76 -5.75
N VAL A 43 -10.88 -1.53 -5.30
CA VAL A 43 -9.81 -0.55 -5.12
C VAL A 43 -9.66 -0.24 -3.64
N GLN A 44 -8.49 -0.59 -3.11
CA GLN A 44 -8.07 -0.27 -1.75
C GLN A 44 -6.87 0.67 -1.78
N ALA A 45 -6.75 1.52 -0.76
CA ALA A 45 -5.60 2.39 -0.58
C ALA A 45 -5.18 2.45 0.89
N VAL A 46 -3.89 2.67 1.14
CA VAL A 46 -3.34 2.82 2.48
C VAL A 46 -3.41 4.29 2.91
N GLU A 47 -4.11 4.56 4.01
CA GLU A 47 -4.06 5.83 4.73
C GLU A 47 -2.96 5.77 5.80
N TYR A 48 -1.92 6.58 5.64
CA TYR A 48 -0.81 6.62 6.57
C TYR A 48 -1.17 7.35 7.88
N PRO A 49 -0.53 7.01 9.02
CA PRO A 49 -0.69 7.81 10.24
C PRO A 49 -0.35 9.28 9.99
N GLY A 50 -1.12 10.19 10.59
CA GLY A 50 -0.99 11.64 10.37
C GLY A 50 -1.65 12.15 9.08
N ARG A 51 -2.44 11.32 8.39
CA ARG A 51 -3.13 11.66 7.13
C ARG A 51 -4.61 11.30 7.18
N GLY A 52 -5.45 12.10 6.49
CA GLY A 52 -6.90 11.87 6.41
C GLY A 52 -7.54 11.58 7.77
N ASP A 53 -8.32 10.50 7.83
CA ASP A 53 -8.99 10.03 9.07
C ASP A 53 -8.02 9.56 10.17
N ARG A 54 -6.73 9.43 9.85
CA ARG A 54 -5.66 9.03 10.78
C ARG A 54 -4.81 10.23 11.21
N LEU A 55 -5.31 11.47 11.09
CA LEU A 55 -4.55 12.68 11.46
C LEU A 55 -4.04 12.65 12.93
N GLY A 56 -4.83 12.11 13.86
CA GLY A 56 -4.45 11.96 15.27
C GLY A 56 -3.62 10.71 15.59
N ALA A 57 -3.30 9.87 14.60
CA ALA A 57 -2.52 8.66 14.82
C ALA A 57 -1.02 8.98 14.95
N ARG A 58 -0.33 8.30 15.87
CA ARG A 58 1.12 8.42 16.08
C ARG A 58 1.87 8.17 14.75
N PRO A 59 2.76 9.07 14.32
CA PRO A 59 3.64 8.83 13.19
C PRO A 59 4.52 7.60 13.44
N PRO A 60 4.72 6.72 12.44
CA PRO A 60 5.61 5.59 12.58
C PRO A 60 7.06 6.09 12.74
N ALA A 61 7.85 5.40 13.55
CA ALA A 61 9.27 5.72 13.75
C ALA A 61 10.13 5.35 12.54
N SER A 62 9.63 4.47 11.66
CA SER A 62 10.32 4.07 10.44
C SER A 62 9.35 3.56 9.36
N LEU A 63 9.85 3.40 8.12
CA LEU A 63 9.06 2.79 7.03
C LEU A 63 8.74 1.32 7.33
N GLU A 64 9.62 0.63 8.04
CA GLU A 64 9.47 -0.76 8.47
C GLU A 64 8.32 -0.90 9.47
N GLU A 65 8.19 0.02 10.43
CA GLU A 65 7.05 0.04 11.37
C GLU A 65 5.74 0.28 10.62
N LEU A 66 5.74 1.19 9.64
CA LEU A 66 4.58 1.44 8.80
C LEU A 66 4.18 0.20 7.99
N ALA A 67 5.16 -0.44 7.34
CA ALA A 67 4.94 -1.67 6.58
C ALA A 67 4.46 -2.82 7.47
N GLU A 68 4.94 -2.91 8.71
CA GLU A 68 4.47 -3.91 9.68
C GLU A 68 2.97 -3.76 9.97
N GLN A 69 2.52 -2.54 10.26
CA GLN A 69 1.11 -2.25 10.53
C GLN A 69 0.22 -2.64 9.35
N VAL A 70 0.63 -2.28 8.12
CA VAL A 70 -0.11 -2.60 6.90
C VAL A 70 -0.09 -4.11 6.63
N THR A 71 1.04 -4.78 6.82
CA THR A 71 1.16 -6.24 6.66
C THR A 71 0.19 -6.96 7.59
N GLY A 72 0.09 -6.54 8.86
CA GLY A 72 -0.85 -7.10 9.82
C GLY A 72 -2.32 -6.92 9.41
N GLU A 73 -2.65 -5.86 8.67
CA GLU A 73 -3.99 -5.68 8.07
C GLU A 73 -4.23 -6.59 6.87
N VAL A 74 -3.25 -6.71 5.97
CA VAL A 74 -3.36 -7.61 4.81
C VAL A 74 -3.50 -9.07 5.25
N LEU A 75 -2.76 -9.51 6.27
CA LEU A 75 -2.83 -10.88 6.79
C LEU A 75 -4.18 -11.24 7.43
N ARG A 76 -5.00 -10.24 7.79
CA ARG A 76 -6.37 -10.45 8.29
C ARG A 76 -7.42 -10.54 7.18
N GLN A 77 -7.03 -10.28 5.92
CA GLN A 77 -7.92 -10.39 4.78
C GLN A 77 -7.96 -11.83 4.26
N ASP A 78 -8.96 -12.12 3.41
CA ASP A 78 -9.08 -13.41 2.73
C ASP A 78 -7.80 -13.73 1.91
N PRO A 79 -7.15 -14.89 2.13
CA PRO A 79 -5.91 -15.24 1.45
C PRO A 79 -6.01 -15.32 -0.08
N GLU A 80 -7.14 -15.80 -0.62
CA GLU A 80 -7.35 -15.89 -2.07
C GLU A 80 -7.55 -14.51 -2.68
N GLN A 81 -8.21 -13.61 -1.94
CA GLN A 81 -8.30 -12.21 -2.37
C GLN A 81 -6.95 -11.50 -2.33
N VAL A 82 -6.10 -11.79 -1.33
CA VAL A 82 -4.71 -11.28 -1.30
C VAL A 82 -3.93 -11.80 -2.52
N ARG A 83 -4.08 -13.07 -2.91
CA ARG A 83 -3.44 -13.61 -4.13
C ARG A 83 -3.87 -12.92 -5.41
N ARG A 84 -5.10 -12.41 -5.48
CA ARG A 84 -5.63 -11.65 -6.62
C ARG A 84 -5.28 -10.16 -6.57
N THR A 85 -4.55 -9.72 -5.55
CA THR A 85 -4.21 -8.31 -5.35
C THR A 85 -2.98 -7.92 -6.17
N LEU A 86 -3.09 -6.81 -6.91
CA LEU A 86 -1.97 -6.06 -7.45
C LEU A 86 -1.64 -4.93 -6.47
N VAL A 87 -0.42 -4.95 -5.94
CA VAL A 87 0.10 -3.90 -5.07
C VAL A 87 0.73 -2.82 -5.95
N ILE A 88 0.35 -1.56 -5.77
CA ILE A 88 0.87 -0.44 -6.55
C ILE A 88 1.37 0.64 -5.59
N GLY A 89 2.64 1.00 -5.68
CA GLY A 89 3.23 2.03 -4.81
C GLY A 89 3.88 3.17 -5.58
N PHE A 90 3.67 4.39 -5.07
CA PHE A 90 4.15 5.63 -5.67
C PHE A 90 5.24 6.26 -4.81
N SER A 91 6.42 6.53 -5.38
CA SER A 91 7.55 7.19 -4.70
C SER A 91 7.87 6.53 -3.34
N MET A 92 7.73 7.24 -2.20
CA MET A 92 7.86 6.65 -0.87
C MET A 92 6.98 5.42 -0.67
N GLY A 93 5.74 5.46 -1.15
CA GLY A 93 4.78 4.36 -1.05
C GLY A 93 5.24 3.10 -1.78
N ALA A 94 6.11 3.22 -2.80
CA ALA A 94 6.71 2.04 -3.43
C ALA A 94 7.64 1.27 -2.49
N PHE A 95 8.38 1.97 -1.63
CA PHE A 95 9.22 1.30 -0.62
C PHE A 95 8.35 0.63 0.44
N VAL A 96 7.27 1.28 0.89
CA VAL A 96 6.31 0.67 1.84
C VAL A 96 5.67 -0.57 1.23
N ALA A 97 5.19 -0.48 -0.02
CA ALA A 97 4.61 -1.59 -0.76
C ALA A 97 5.57 -2.78 -0.88
N PHE A 98 6.83 -2.51 -1.23
CA PHE A 98 7.88 -3.54 -1.31
C PHE A 98 8.10 -4.22 0.03
N GLU A 99 8.26 -3.44 1.11
CA GLU A 99 8.45 -3.93 2.46
C GLU A 99 7.26 -4.79 2.97
N VAL A 100 6.03 -4.45 2.58
CA VAL A 100 4.83 -5.26 2.87
C VAL A 100 4.88 -6.58 2.11
N VAL A 101 5.12 -6.57 0.80
CA VAL A 101 5.21 -7.79 -0.02
C VAL A 101 6.31 -8.72 0.49
N GLN A 102 7.47 -8.16 0.85
CA GLN A 102 8.58 -8.92 1.43
C GLN A 102 8.19 -9.57 2.76
N ARG A 103 7.51 -8.85 3.67
CA ARG A 103 7.05 -9.44 4.95
C ARG A 103 6.02 -10.54 4.75
N LEU A 104 5.07 -10.37 3.83
CA LEU A 104 4.09 -11.40 3.49
C LEU A 104 4.80 -12.69 3.02
N ARG A 105 5.80 -12.54 2.15
CA ARG A 105 6.62 -13.66 1.67
C ARG A 105 7.40 -14.34 2.81
N THR A 106 8.09 -13.58 3.65
CA THR A 106 8.90 -14.14 4.76
C THR A 106 8.05 -14.86 5.82
N ARG A 107 6.80 -14.47 6.01
CA ARG A 107 5.86 -15.12 6.94
C ARG A 107 5.14 -16.34 6.36
N CYS A 108 5.48 -16.76 5.14
CA CYS A 108 4.73 -17.77 4.38
C CYS A 108 3.23 -17.42 4.25
N GLY A 109 2.91 -16.12 4.22
CA GLY A 109 1.54 -15.61 4.05
C GLY A 109 1.09 -15.60 2.59
N PRO A 110 -0.16 -15.20 2.32
CA PRO A 110 -0.61 -15.02 0.95
C PRO A 110 0.21 -13.94 0.24
N THR A 111 0.73 -14.27 -0.94
CA THR A 111 1.55 -13.34 -1.73
C THR A 111 0.68 -12.69 -2.80
N PRO A 112 0.70 -11.35 -2.92
CA PRO A 112 0.01 -10.64 -4.01
C PRO A 112 0.45 -11.10 -5.40
N ALA A 113 -0.43 -10.97 -6.39
CA ALA A 113 -0.17 -11.38 -7.77
C ALA A 113 1.04 -10.65 -8.38
N ALA A 114 1.17 -9.36 -8.08
CA ALA A 114 2.28 -8.53 -8.56
C ALA A 114 2.47 -7.29 -7.69
N ILE A 115 3.64 -6.68 -7.82
CA ILE A 115 3.94 -5.33 -7.35
C ILE A 115 4.28 -4.42 -8.54
N VAL A 116 3.69 -3.23 -8.56
CA VAL A 116 3.97 -2.16 -9.52
C VAL A 116 4.62 -1.00 -8.77
N VAL A 117 5.79 -0.59 -9.23
CA VAL A 117 6.59 0.50 -8.63
C VAL A 117 6.55 1.71 -9.55
N VAL A 118 6.07 2.85 -9.03
CA VAL A 118 5.95 4.10 -9.79
C VAL A 118 6.82 5.18 -9.15
N GLY A 119 7.75 5.77 -9.91
CA GLY A 119 8.50 6.95 -9.46
C GLY A 119 9.45 6.70 -8.28
N ALA A 120 9.99 5.48 -8.14
CA ALA A 120 10.99 5.13 -7.15
C ALA A 120 12.21 4.45 -7.81
N PRO A 121 13.45 4.86 -7.49
CA PRO A 121 14.63 4.16 -7.98
C PRO A 121 14.73 2.78 -7.33
N ALA A 122 15.31 1.83 -8.06
CA ALA A 122 15.70 0.54 -7.49
C ALA A 122 16.62 0.76 -6.27
N PRO A 123 16.53 -0.06 -5.21
CA PRO A 123 17.28 0.15 -3.98
C PRO A 123 18.81 0.28 -4.17
N ASP A 124 19.35 -0.48 -5.11
CA ASP A 124 20.76 -0.50 -5.55
C ASP A 124 21.16 0.72 -6.40
N ARG A 125 20.18 1.45 -6.93
CA ARG A 125 20.37 2.67 -7.73
C ARG A 125 20.13 3.96 -6.93
N ARG A 126 20.01 3.87 -5.61
CA ARG A 126 19.95 5.06 -4.75
C ARG A 126 21.29 5.78 -4.77
N VAL A 127 21.35 6.91 -5.47
CA VAL A 127 22.47 7.85 -5.37
C VAL A 127 22.54 8.37 -3.93
N ARG A 128 23.51 7.89 -3.14
CA ARG A 128 23.82 8.43 -1.82
C ARG A 128 24.06 9.94 -1.94
N GLY A 129 23.45 10.73 -1.06
CA GLY A 129 23.67 12.17 -0.99
C GLY A 129 22.77 13.06 -1.88
N ARG A 130 21.89 12.49 -2.71
CA ARG A 130 21.02 13.30 -3.61
C ARG A 130 20.06 14.27 -2.89
N TYR A 131 19.80 14.04 -1.60
CA TYR A 131 18.94 14.86 -0.75
C TYR A 131 19.58 15.22 0.60
N ALA A 132 20.89 15.00 0.75
CA ALA A 132 21.61 15.54 1.89
C ALA A 132 21.73 17.04 1.65
N ARG A 133 20.89 17.83 2.33
CA ARG A 133 21.10 19.26 2.53
C ARG A 133 21.75 19.45 3.88
#